data_AF-A0A519ZF32-F1
#
_entry.id   AF-A0A519ZF32-F1
#
_cell.length_a   1.000
_cell.length_b   1.000
_cell.length_c   1.000
_cell.angle_alpha   90.00
_cell.angle_beta   90.00
_cell.angle_gamma   90.00
#
_symmetry.space_group_name_H-M   'P 1'
#
loop_
_entity.id
_entity.type
_entity.pdbx_description
1 polymer ?
#
loop_
_entity_poly.entity_id
_entity_poly.type
_entity_poly.pdbx_seq_one_letter_code
_entity_poly.pdbx_strand_id
1 'polypeptide(L)'
;MGHIGLGRLRPVAIDVLTPRELALPAPLPDFYQVKAALDQQQAQAAASRPHTPKEAGYPIPFLSPAEQAQQHQAQQRLAARAKQSYQQLLNPLHFASWAQPLPRQKPKPKAGPQPGTAVTPLASGVDCFMPTNFWHTQYQKTPAGWKPRLLKKHTKTGVKYVLEEFNHWRDCCNTCKRLVKSSQGYVPETRLQVVAESGQHLVGQATKAAGLAQLDTYLAQHIPVMVGVHYIYGTTYNADHTTEHFVVLVGTGVEQGKKYYRFFDVGTLVPAKGTDPRNRLYQDARTGSYSGHSYATGHEYTLSQLRFK
;
A
#
# COMPACT_ATOMS: atom_id res chain seq x y z
N MET A 1 40.99 -16.71 -79.65
CA MET A 1 41.02 -15.45 -78.88
C MET A 1 39.61 -14.90 -78.83
N GLY A 2 38.89 -15.13 -77.73
CA GLY A 2 37.50 -14.69 -77.56
C GLY A 2 37.40 -13.75 -76.37
N HIS A 3 36.92 -12.53 -76.61
CA HIS A 3 36.74 -11.50 -75.59
C HIS A 3 35.54 -11.83 -74.68
N ILE A 4 35.80 -11.89 -73.37
CA ILE A 4 34.78 -12.06 -72.33
C ILE A 4 34.26 -10.67 -71.97
N GLY A 5 32.96 -10.44 -72.17
CA GLY A 5 32.28 -9.17 -71.88
C GLY A 5 32.03 -8.96 -70.39
N LEU A 6 32.37 -7.75 -69.92
CA LEU A 6 32.05 -7.24 -68.58
C LEU A 6 30.54 -7.04 -68.41
N GLY A 7 29.92 -7.85 -67.55
CA GLY A 7 28.54 -7.66 -67.10
C GLY A 7 28.42 -6.48 -66.13
N ARG A 8 27.55 -5.51 -66.47
CA ARG A 8 27.15 -4.40 -65.60
C ARG A 8 26.31 -4.93 -64.42
N LEU A 9 26.79 -4.72 -63.20
CA LEU A 9 25.97 -4.87 -61.99
C LEU A 9 25.02 -3.67 -61.88
N ARG A 10 23.71 -3.94 -61.80
CA ARG A 10 22.70 -2.93 -61.44
C ARG A 10 22.56 -2.91 -59.91
N PRO A 11 22.54 -1.73 -59.26
CA PRO A 11 22.18 -1.66 -57.86
C PRO A 11 20.68 -1.95 -57.69
N VAL A 12 20.36 -2.93 -56.84
CA VAL A 12 19.00 -3.16 -56.35
C VAL A 12 18.79 -2.23 -55.16
N ALA A 13 17.92 -1.24 -55.32
CA ALA A 13 17.45 -0.44 -54.20
C ALA A 13 16.52 -1.31 -53.34
N ILE A 14 16.91 -1.53 -52.09
CA ILE A 14 16.06 -2.14 -51.07
C ILE A 14 15.27 -0.97 -50.45
N ASP A 15 13.98 -0.90 -50.72
CA ASP A 15 13.07 0.00 -50.00
C ASP A 15 12.99 -0.45 -48.55
N VAL A 16 13.75 0.24 -47.70
CA VAL A 16 13.62 0.15 -46.25
C VAL A 16 12.32 0.85 -45.87
N LEU A 17 11.28 0.05 -45.62
CA LEU A 17 10.03 0.53 -45.03
C LEU A 17 10.37 1.27 -43.73
N THR A 18 10.24 2.59 -43.75
CA THR A 18 10.28 3.43 -42.55
C THR A 18 9.23 2.93 -41.56
N PRO A 19 9.57 2.73 -40.28
CA PRO A 19 8.60 2.34 -39.26
C PRO A 19 7.49 3.37 -39.22
N ARG A 20 6.25 2.93 -39.47
CA ARG A 20 5.05 3.73 -39.25
C ARG A 20 5.01 4.05 -37.76
N GLU A 21 5.29 5.29 -37.42
CA GLU A 21 5.23 5.82 -36.06
C GLU A 21 3.80 5.61 -35.54
N LEU A 22 3.60 4.54 -34.77
CA LEU A 22 2.39 4.34 -33.99
C LEU A 22 2.40 5.42 -32.91
N ALA A 23 1.58 6.45 -33.12
CA ALA A 23 1.33 7.47 -32.13
C ALA A 23 1.01 6.80 -30.80
N LEU A 24 1.88 7.01 -29.81
CA LEU A 24 1.67 6.51 -28.46
C LEU A 24 0.35 7.09 -27.94
N PRO A 25 -0.51 6.28 -27.30
CA PRO A 25 -1.73 6.79 -26.69
C PRO A 25 -1.36 7.91 -25.71
N ALA A 26 -2.16 8.98 -25.69
CA ALA A 26 -1.97 10.08 -24.77
C ALA A 26 -1.79 9.55 -23.34
N PRO A 27 -0.87 10.15 -22.54
CA PRO A 27 -0.65 9.70 -21.17
C PRO A 27 -1.96 9.72 -20.41
N LEU A 28 -2.24 8.63 -19.69
CA LEU A 28 -3.42 8.54 -18.83
C LEU A 28 -3.40 9.71 -17.83
N PRO A 29 -4.53 10.39 -17.60
CA PRO A 29 -4.61 11.48 -16.64
C PRO A 29 -4.16 10.98 -15.26
N ASP A 30 -3.29 11.76 -14.62
CA ASP A 30 -2.85 11.47 -13.26
C ASP A 30 -4.07 11.48 -12.31
N PHE A 31 -4.01 10.66 -11.26
CA PHE A 31 -5.06 10.54 -10.23
C PHE A 31 -5.60 11.89 -9.75
N TYR A 32 -4.77 12.94 -9.60
CA TYR A 32 -5.23 14.27 -9.21
C TYR A 32 -6.14 14.92 -10.25
N GLN A 33 -5.91 14.68 -11.53
CA GLN A 33 -6.79 15.15 -12.60
C GLN A 33 -8.12 14.37 -12.59
N VAL A 34 -8.06 13.05 -12.37
CA VAL A 34 -9.25 12.21 -12.24
C VAL A 34 -10.06 12.58 -11.00
N LYS A 35 -9.41 12.82 -9.87
CA LYS A 35 -10.03 13.25 -8.62
C LYS A 35 -10.61 14.65 -8.75
N ALA A 36 -9.88 15.60 -9.35
CA ALA A 36 -10.40 16.95 -9.58
C ALA A 36 -11.61 16.95 -10.51
N ALA A 37 -11.60 16.12 -11.57
CA ALA A 37 -12.75 15.94 -12.45
C ALA A 37 -13.94 15.31 -11.71
N LEU A 38 -13.71 14.33 -10.85
CA LEU A 38 -14.76 13.71 -10.03
C LEU A 38 -15.33 14.70 -9.00
N ASP A 39 -14.47 15.46 -8.33
CA ASP A 39 -14.87 16.49 -7.37
C ASP A 39 -15.66 17.61 -8.07
N GLN A 40 -15.25 18.03 -9.27
CA GLN A 40 -16.01 18.97 -10.10
C GLN A 40 -17.36 18.40 -10.52
N GLN A 41 -17.42 17.14 -10.94
CA GLN A 41 -18.66 16.49 -11.30
C GLN A 41 -19.60 16.35 -10.10
N GLN A 42 -19.08 16.05 -8.92
CA GLN A 42 -19.84 16.03 -7.67
C GLN A 42 -20.32 17.42 -7.24
N ALA A 43 -19.48 18.45 -7.42
CA ALA A 43 -19.86 19.84 -7.15
C ALA A 43 -20.94 20.34 -8.12
N GLN A 44 -20.84 20.01 -9.40
CA GLN A 44 -21.87 20.31 -10.41
C GLN A 44 -23.17 19.53 -10.13
N ALA A 45 -23.08 18.27 -9.72
CA ALA A 45 -24.23 17.46 -9.30
C ALA A 45 -24.88 18.03 -8.02
N ALA A 46 -24.09 18.55 -7.08
CA ALA A 46 -24.60 19.20 -5.87
C ALA A 46 -25.26 20.56 -6.19
N ALA A 47 -24.69 21.34 -7.11
CA ALA A 47 -25.23 22.63 -7.55
C ALA A 47 -26.49 22.49 -8.41
N SER A 48 -26.68 21.36 -9.08
CA SER A 48 -27.88 21.06 -9.88
C SER A 48 -28.95 20.29 -9.13
N ARG A 49 -28.75 19.97 -7.84
CA ARG A 49 -29.79 19.34 -7.03
C ARG A 49 -30.87 20.37 -6.71
N PRO A 50 -32.14 20.11 -7.03
CA PRO A 50 -33.23 20.92 -6.52
C PRO A 50 -33.21 20.87 -4.99
N HIS A 51 -33.43 22.03 -4.34
CA HIS A 51 -33.49 22.14 -2.88
C HIS A 51 -34.40 21.07 -2.29
N THR A 52 -33.92 20.38 -1.26
CA THR A 52 -34.75 19.38 -0.59
C THR A 52 -35.86 20.10 0.19
N PRO A 53 -37.05 19.49 0.34
CA PRO A 53 -38.13 20.06 1.18
C PRO A 53 -37.68 20.40 2.61
N LYS A 54 -36.65 19.69 3.11
CA LYS A 54 -36.01 19.91 4.42
C LYS A 54 -35.24 21.22 4.51
N GLU A 55 -34.65 21.70 3.41
CA GLU A 55 -33.94 22.99 3.34
C GLU A 55 -34.92 24.17 3.13
N ALA A 56 -36.13 23.89 2.65
CA ALA A 56 -37.21 24.87 2.48
C ALA A 56 -38.17 24.97 3.70
N GLY A 57 -37.83 24.33 4.83
CA GLY A 57 -38.63 24.38 6.06
C GLY A 57 -39.93 23.56 6.05
N TYR A 58 -40.12 22.67 5.08
CA TYR A 58 -41.29 21.80 5.05
C TYR A 58 -41.05 20.51 5.87
N PRO A 59 -42.08 20.02 6.60
CA PRO A 59 -42.00 18.73 7.27
C PRO A 59 -41.71 17.64 6.23
N ILE A 60 -40.81 16.73 6.58
CA ILE A 60 -40.35 15.63 5.71
C ILE A 60 -41.59 14.94 5.14
N PRO A 61 -41.81 14.91 3.80
CA PRO A 61 -42.88 14.11 3.25
C PRO A 61 -42.56 12.65 3.58
N PHE A 62 -43.45 12.00 4.31
CA PHE A 62 -43.43 10.56 4.46
C PHE A 62 -43.44 9.98 3.04
N LEU A 63 -42.30 9.42 2.62
CA LEU A 63 -42.28 8.62 1.39
C LEU A 63 -43.32 7.52 1.57
N SER A 64 -44.23 7.40 0.60
CA SER A 64 -45.17 6.29 0.58
C SER A 64 -44.40 4.97 0.61
N PRO A 65 -45.00 3.88 1.13
CA PRO A 65 -44.36 2.57 1.11
C PRO A 65 -43.89 2.15 -0.29
N ALA A 66 -44.60 2.57 -1.34
CA ALA A 66 -44.22 2.32 -2.73
C ALA A 66 -42.92 3.05 -3.12
N GLU A 67 -42.77 4.32 -2.74
CA GLU A 67 -41.56 5.10 -3.01
C GLU A 67 -40.35 4.59 -2.22
N GLN A 68 -40.56 4.15 -0.98
CA GLN A 68 -39.51 3.51 -0.17
C GLN A 68 -39.04 2.19 -0.80
N ALA A 69 -39.99 1.37 -1.26
CA ALA A 69 -39.68 0.13 -1.97
C ALA A 69 -38.92 0.40 -3.27
N GLN A 70 -39.30 1.42 -4.03
CA GLN A 70 -38.63 1.81 -5.27
C GLN A 70 -37.20 2.31 -5.03
N GLN A 71 -36.97 3.11 -3.97
CA GLN A 71 -35.62 3.53 -3.57
C GLN A 71 -34.75 2.33 -3.16
N HIS A 72 -35.28 1.43 -2.34
CA HIS A 72 -34.56 0.23 -1.92
C HIS A 72 -34.18 -0.65 -3.11
N GLN A 73 -35.11 -0.83 -4.06
CA GLN A 73 -34.87 -1.59 -5.29
C GLN A 73 -33.86 -0.90 -6.23
N ALA A 74 -33.81 0.43 -6.25
CA ALA A 74 -32.80 1.19 -6.98
C ALA A 74 -31.39 1.04 -6.34
N GLN A 75 -31.30 1.08 -5.02
CA GLN A 75 -30.05 0.84 -4.28
C GLN A 75 -29.53 -0.58 -4.49
N GLN A 76 -30.42 -1.59 -4.46
CA GLN A 76 -30.05 -2.98 -4.74
C GLN A 76 -29.51 -3.15 -6.17
N ARG A 77 -30.13 -2.50 -7.16
CA ARG A 77 -29.64 -2.53 -8.55
C ARG A 77 -28.26 -1.87 -8.70
N LEU A 78 -28.02 -0.75 -8.02
CA LEU A 78 -26.71 -0.09 -7.98
C LEU A 78 -25.65 -0.99 -7.34
N ALA A 79 -25.95 -1.61 -6.20
CA ALA A 79 -25.05 -2.53 -5.52
C ALA A 79 -24.75 -3.78 -6.37
N ALA A 80 -25.76 -4.35 -7.04
CA ALA A 80 -25.58 -5.47 -7.95
C ALA A 80 -24.70 -5.10 -9.15
N ARG A 81 -24.90 -3.92 -9.74
CA ARG A 81 -24.07 -3.42 -10.85
C ARG A 81 -22.62 -3.18 -10.42
N ALA A 82 -22.40 -2.60 -9.24
CA ALA A 82 -21.06 -2.42 -8.67
C ALA A 82 -20.35 -3.78 -8.43
N LYS A 83 -21.08 -4.77 -7.90
CA LYS A 83 -20.56 -6.14 -7.71
C LYS A 83 -20.22 -6.81 -9.04
N GLN A 84 -21.04 -6.64 -10.07
CA GLN A 84 -20.79 -7.18 -11.41
C GLN A 84 -19.57 -6.50 -12.07
N SER A 85 -19.45 -5.18 -12.00
CA SER A 85 -18.28 -4.45 -12.49
C SER A 85 -17.00 -4.89 -11.76
N TYR A 86 -17.08 -5.12 -10.44
CA TYR A 86 -15.97 -5.66 -9.66
C TYR A 86 -15.58 -7.08 -10.10
N GLN A 87 -16.56 -7.97 -10.34
CA GLN A 87 -16.30 -9.31 -10.87
C GLN A 87 -15.70 -9.28 -12.28
N GLN A 88 -16.12 -8.35 -13.14
CA GLN A 88 -15.56 -8.16 -14.48
C GLN A 88 -14.12 -7.66 -14.46
N LEU A 89 -13.75 -6.83 -13.48
CA LEU A 89 -12.36 -6.40 -13.26
C LEU A 89 -11.46 -7.54 -12.75
N LEU A 90 -12.02 -8.51 -12.03
CA LEU A 90 -11.30 -9.69 -11.57
C LEU A 90 -11.20 -10.81 -12.62
N ASN A 91 -12.09 -10.80 -13.63
CA ASN A 91 -12.17 -11.87 -14.63
C ASN A 91 -11.01 -11.99 -15.65
N PRO A 92 -10.10 -11.00 -15.87
CA PRO A 92 -8.90 -11.25 -16.65
C PRO A 92 -7.79 -11.97 -15.85
N LEU A 93 -7.98 -12.28 -14.56
CA LEU A 93 -6.93 -12.84 -13.69
C LEU A 93 -7.12 -14.32 -13.31
N HIS A 94 -8.08 -15.05 -13.89
CA HIS A 94 -8.22 -16.49 -13.70
C HIS A 94 -7.65 -17.31 -14.86
N PHE A 95 -6.39 -17.73 -14.66
CA PHE A 95 -5.78 -19.00 -15.07
C PHE A 95 -6.66 -19.98 -15.86
N ALA A 96 -6.46 -20.04 -17.17
CA ALA A 96 -6.82 -21.19 -17.97
C ALA A 96 -5.64 -22.18 -18.08
N SER A 97 -5.90 -23.41 -17.61
CA SER A 97 -5.26 -24.69 -17.92
C SER A 97 -3.75 -24.87 -17.69
N TRP A 98 -3.39 -25.28 -16.47
CA TRP A 98 -2.22 -26.14 -16.22
C TRP A 98 -2.71 -27.53 -15.79
N ALA A 99 -3.35 -28.24 -16.70
CA ALA A 99 -3.74 -29.64 -16.47
C ALA A 99 -3.90 -30.39 -17.79
N GLN A 100 -2.81 -30.56 -18.54
CA GLN A 100 -2.65 -31.75 -19.40
C GLN A 100 -1.18 -32.22 -19.35
N PRO A 101 -0.92 -33.51 -19.13
CA PRO A 101 0.43 -34.07 -19.24
C PRO A 101 0.84 -34.15 -20.71
N LEU A 102 1.94 -33.48 -21.08
CA LEU A 102 2.50 -33.55 -22.42
C LEU A 102 3.12 -34.94 -22.70
N PRO A 103 2.96 -35.50 -23.92
CA PRO A 103 3.62 -36.75 -24.30
C PRO A 103 5.13 -36.55 -24.42
N ARG A 104 5.90 -37.52 -23.90
CA ARG A 104 7.36 -37.55 -23.99
C ARG A 104 7.82 -37.57 -25.45
N GLN A 105 8.59 -36.57 -25.87
CA GLN A 105 9.41 -36.64 -27.08
C GLN A 105 10.90 -36.40 -26.77
N LYS A 106 11.75 -37.15 -27.47
CA LYS A 106 13.22 -37.17 -27.33
C LYS A 106 13.85 -35.84 -27.78
N PRO A 107 15.00 -35.43 -27.22
CA PRO A 107 15.59 -34.12 -27.48
C PRO A 107 16.31 -34.04 -28.84
N LYS A 108 16.09 -32.93 -29.56
CA LYS A 108 16.92 -32.45 -30.69
C LYS A 108 17.51 -31.06 -30.33
N PRO A 109 18.65 -30.64 -30.90
CA PRO A 109 19.51 -29.61 -30.33
C PRO A 109 19.07 -28.18 -30.63
N LYS A 110 19.60 -27.28 -29.77
CA LYS A 110 19.30 -25.86 -29.58
C LYS A 110 19.19 -25.01 -30.86
N ALA A 111 18.12 -24.23 -30.93
CA ALA A 111 18.02 -22.97 -31.67
C ALA A 111 17.60 -21.86 -30.67
N GLY A 112 18.17 -20.66 -30.84
CA GLY A 112 18.11 -19.55 -29.88
C GLY A 112 16.71 -18.95 -29.66
N PRO A 113 16.55 -18.13 -28.60
CA PRO A 113 15.24 -17.65 -28.19
C PRO A 113 14.79 -16.43 -29.02
N GLN A 114 13.56 -16.50 -29.52
CA GLN A 114 12.76 -15.34 -29.92
C GLN A 114 11.72 -15.01 -28.83
N PRO A 115 11.28 -13.74 -28.74
CA PRO A 115 10.74 -13.15 -27.52
C PRO A 115 9.25 -13.43 -27.36
N GLY A 116 8.89 -14.08 -26.25
CA GLY A 116 7.52 -14.19 -25.77
C GLY A 116 7.08 -12.90 -25.06
N THR A 117 5.81 -12.57 -25.25
CA THR A 117 5.06 -11.48 -24.60
C THR A 117 5.36 -11.39 -23.11
N ALA A 118 6.03 -10.29 -22.72
CA ALA A 118 6.30 -9.93 -21.34
C ALA A 118 4.98 -9.55 -20.63
N VAL A 119 4.68 -10.25 -19.54
CA VAL A 119 3.90 -9.65 -18.45
C VAL A 119 4.69 -8.44 -17.99
N THR A 120 4.14 -7.24 -18.11
CA THR A 120 4.80 -6.02 -17.66
C THR A 120 5.11 -6.16 -16.16
N PRO A 121 6.39 -6.22 -15.75
CA PRO A 121 6.74 -6.13 -14.34
C PRO A 121 6.28 -4.76 -13.84
N LEU A 122 5.79 -4.67 -12.59
CA LEU A 122 5.66 -3.35 -11.95
C LEU A 122 7.00 -2.63 -12.11
N ALA A 123 7.00 -1.51 -12.82
CA ALA A 123 8.21 -0.78 -13.13
C ALA A 123 8.93 -0.44 -11.82
N SER A 124 10.23 -0.77 -11.76
CA SER A 124 11.09 -0.37 -10.65
C SER A 124 11.05 1.15 -10.48
N GLY A 125 10.85 1.63 -9.25
CA GLY A 125 11.21 3.01 -8.89
C GLY A 125 10.08 4.02 -8.70
N VAL A 126 8.81 3.64 -8.70
CA VAL A 126 7.74 4.57 -8.26
C VAL A 126 7.32 4.21 -6.85
N ASP A 127 7.93 4.87 -5.86
CA ASP A 127 7.41 4.88 -4.49
C ASP A 127 5.97 5.42 -4.56
N CYS A 128 4.98 4.55 -4.37
CA CYS A 128 3.60 4.99 -4.32
C CYS A 128 3.42 5.82 -3.05
N PHE A 129 3.32 7.14 -3.24
CA PHE A 129 2.76 8.11 -2.30
C PHE A 129 3.64 8.59 -1.13
N MET A 130 3.83 9.91 -1.10
CA MET A 130 4.34 10.68 0.03
C MET A 130 3.39 11.86 0.28
N PRO A 131 2.50 11.80 1.29
CA PRO A 131 1.77 12.98 1.70
C PRO A 131 2.76 13.95 2.37
N THR A 132 3.07 15.06 1.70
CA THR A 132 3.99 16.11 2.19
C THR A 132 3.60 16.67 3.56
N ASN A 133 2.32 16.57 3.95
CA ASN A 133 1.78 17.11 5.21
C ASN A 133 1.68 16.09 6.36
N PHE A 134 2.05 14.82 6.15
CA PHE A 134 1.79 13.76 7.15
C PHE A 134 2.75 13.80 8.35
N TRP A 135 4.00 14.22 8.15
CA TRP A 135 5.03 14.18 9.19
C TRP A 135 5.27 15.52 9.89
N HIS A 136 5.12 16.64 9.17
CA HIS A 136 5.57 17.96 9.67
C HIS A 136 4.66 18.58 10.75
N THR A 137 3.38 18.21 10.82
CA THR A 137 2.43 18.86 11.72
C THR A 137 2.50 18.37 13.18
N GLN A 138 3.02 17.16 13.44
CA GLN A 138 3.02 16.58 14.79
C GLN A 138 4.28 16.91 15.61
N TYR A 139 5.42 17.20 14.97
CA TYR A 139 6.66 17.57 15.66
C TYR A 139 6.92 19.08 15.73
N GLN A 140 6.28 19.89 14.88
CA GLN A 140 6.34 21.35 15.03
C GLN A 140 5.53 21.85 16.24
N LYS A 141 4.63 21.02 16.77
CA LYS A 141 3.83 21.30 17.96
C LYS A 141 4.02 20.19 18.98
N THR A 142 5.23 20.02 19.51
CA THR A 142 5.39 19.30 20.78
C THR A 142 4.48 20.02 21.80
N PRO A 143 3.40 19.40 22.30
CA PRO A 143 2.47 20.10 23.18
C PRO A 143 3.20 20.59 24.43
N ALA A 144 2.84 21.77 24.96
CA ALA A 144 3.56 22.40 26.08
C ALA A 144 3.66 21.53 27.37
N GLY A 145 2.89 20.44 27.46
CA GLY A 145 2.96 19.43 28.52
C GLY A 145 3.97 18.28 28.29
N TRP A 146 4.69 18.27 27.17
CA TRP A 146 5.65 17.21 26.80
C TRP A 146 7.07 17.56 27.26
N LYS A 147 7.17 17.90 28.54
CA LYS A 147 8.44 18.11 29.25
C LYS A 147 8.97 16.75 29.74
N PRO A 148 10.29 16.61 30.00
CA PRO A 148 10.83 15.43 30.67
C PRO A 148 9.99 15.07 31.89
N ARG A 149 9.58 13.81 32.01
CA ARG A 149 8.73 13.38 33.12
C ARG A 149 9.63 13.17 34.32
N LEU A 150 9.39 13.93 35.38
CA LEU A 150 10.03 13.69 36.67
C LEU A 150 9.46 12.39 37.25
N LEU A 151 10.24 11.32 37.20
CA LEU A 151 9.86 10.03 37.77
C LEU A 151 10.43 9.90 39.18
N LYS A 152 9.57 9.45 40.10
CA LYS A 152 9.94 9.09 41.46
C LYS A 152 10.47 7.65 41.45
N LYS A 153 11.79 7.44 41.53
CA LYS A 153 12.40 6.12 41.66
C LYS A 153 12.74 5.85 43.12
N HIS A 154 12.32 4.70 43.63
CA HIS A 154 12.74 4.20 44.93
C HIS A 154 14.07 3.45 44.77
N THR A 155 15.11 3.91 45.45
CA THR A 155 16.43 3.27 45.54
C THR A 155 16.64 2.73 46.95
N LYS A 156 17.66 1.88 47.13
CA LYS A 156 18.07 1.38 48.46
C LYS A 156 18.41 2.49 49.46
N THR A 157 18.69 3.70 48.97
CA THR A 157 19.09 4.88 49.75
C THR A 157 17.99 5.94 49.87
N GLY A 158 16.78 5.69 49.37
CA GLY A 158 15.64 6.60 49.49
C GLY A 158 14.92 6.86 48.16
N VAL A 159 14.28 8.01 48.05
CA VAL A 159 13.56 8.42 46.83
C VAL A 159 14.44 9.34 46.01
N LYS A 160 14.70 8.99 44.75
CA LYS A 160 15.37 9.86 43.78
C LYS A 160 14.39 10.28 42.68
N TYR A 161 14.31 11.59 42.43
CA TYR A 161 13.62 12.11 41.27
C TYR A 161 14.57 12.11 40.07
N VAL A 162 14.18 11.44 39.00
CA VAL A 162 14.96 11.38 37.76
C VAL A 162 14.11 12.00 36.66
N LEU A 163 14.67 12.97 35.94
CA LEU A 163 14.11 13.41 34.66
C LEU A 163 14.38 12.28 33.67
N GLU A 164 13.37 11.44 33.40
CA GLU A 164 13.47 10.50 32.28
C GLU A 164 13.27 11.34 31.02
N GLU A 165 14.33 11.48 30.22
CA GLU A 165 14.20 11.95 28.85
C GLU A 165 13.13 11.09 28.18
N PHE A 166 12.16 11.75 27.56
CA PHE A 166 10.96 11.09 27.04
C PHE A 166 11.37 9.90 26.18
N ASN A 167 11.03 8.67 26.59
CA ASN A 167 11.41 7.50 25.81
C ASN A 167 10.39 7.34 24.68
N HIS A 168 10.64 7.98 23.53
CA HIS A 168 9.74 8.02 22.36
C HIS A 168 9.36 6.62 21.89
N TRP A 169 10.20 5.63 22.20
CA TRP A 169 9.95 4.21 21.99
C TRP A 169 8.66 3.71 22.67
N ARG A 170 8.34 4.23 23.85
CA ARG A 170 7.21 3.74 24.66
C ARG A 170 5.84 4.24 24.18
N ASP A 171 5.78 5.30 23.35
CA ASP A 171 4.52 5.88 22.85
C ASP A 171 4.28 5.67 21.35
N CYS A 172 5.04 4.79 20.70
CA CYS A 172 4.94 4.52 19.26
C CYS A 172 3.50 4.17 18.84
N CYS A 173 2.79 3.37 19.64
CA CYS A 173 1.39 3.00 19.42
C CYS A 173 0.47 4.23 19.33
N ASN A 174 0.55 5.15 20.30
CA ASN A 174 -0.32 6.33 20.31
C ASN A 174 0.12 7.36 19.26
N THR A 175 1.41 7.46 18.97
CA THR A 175 1.90 8.31 17.86
C THR A 175 1.33 7.83 16.53
N CYS A 176 1.39 6.53 16.22
CA CYS A 176 0.78 5.99 15.01
C CYS A 176 -0.73 6.26 14.95
N LYS A 177 -1.46 6.06 16.06
CA LYS A 177 -2.90 6.37 16.14
C LYS A 177 -3.18 7.85 15.86
N ARG A 178 -2.41 8.77 16.45
CA ARG A 178 -2.55 10.21 16.20
C ARG A 178 -2.30 10.55 14.73
N LEU A 179 -1.26 9.97 14.14
CA LEU A 179 -0.92 10.18 12.72
C LEU A 179 -2.06 9.74 11.80
N VAL A 180 -2.54 8.50 11.95
CA VAL A 180 -3.66 7.97 11.15
C VAL A 180 -4.94 8.79 11.39
N LYS A 181 -5.24 9.17 12.64
CA LYS A 181 -6.40 10.03 12.94
C LYS A 181 -6.30 11.40 12.27
N SER A 182 -5.12 12.01 12.30
CA SER A 182 -4.91 13.33 11.70
C SER A 182 -5.01 13.31 10.17
N SER A 183 -4.65 12.19 9.52
CA SER A 183 -4.66 12.08 8.07
C SER A 183 -5.97 11.52 7.51
N GLN A 184 -6.62 10.59 8.22
CA GLN A 184 -7.79 9.85 7.73
C GLN A 184 -9.08 10.10 8.54
N GLY A 185 -9.00 10.80 9.68
CA GLY A 185 -10.15 11.09 10.53
C GLY A 185 -10.63 9.93 11.41
N TYR A 186 -9.89 8.81 11.47
CA TYR A 186 -10.25 7.66 12.31
C TYR A 186 -9.07 7.16 13.17
N VAL A 187 -9.38 6.50 14.28
CA VAL A 187 -8.38 5.82 15.12
C VAL A 187 -8.33 4.34 14.71
N PRO A 188 -7.15 3.77 14.42
CA PRO A 188 -7.07 2.36 14.05
C PRO A 188 -7.26 1.46 15.30
N GLU A 189 -8.33 0.66 15.30
CA GLU A 189 -8.73 -0.18 16.44
C GLU A 189 -8.59 -1.68 16.19
N THR A 190 -8.73 -2.10 14.93
CA THR A 190 -8.60 -3.52 14.55
C THR A 190 -7.21 -4.05 14.87
N ARG A 191 -7.14 -5.35 15.21
CA ARG A 191 -5.89 -6.04 15.56
C ARG A 191 -5.84 -7.36 14.81
N LEU A 192 -5.11 -7.37 13.70
CA LEU A 192 -4.85 -8.60 12.94
C LEU A 192 -3.38 -8.97 13.11
N GLN A 193 -3.10 -9.92 13.99
CA GLN A 193 -1.75 -10.45 14.15
C GLN A 193 -1.40 -11.29 12.92
N VAL A 194 -0.29 -11.02 12.23
CA VAL A 194 0.12 -11.74 11.01
C VAL A 194 1.20 -12.79 11.25
N VAL A 195 2.01 -12.60 12.30
CA VAL A 195 2.92 -13.61 12.83
C VAL A 195 2.86 -13.61 14.36
N ALA A 196 3.15 -14.76 14.97
CA ALA A 196 3.29 -14.89 16.42
C ALA A 196 4.62 -15.57 16.75
N GLU A 197 5.15 -15.29 17.92
CA GLU A 197 6.30 -16.02 18.46
C GLU A 197 5.93 -17.47 18.81
N SER A 198 6.81 -18.39 18.44
CA SER A 198 6.81 -19.80 18.84
C SER A 198 8.25 -20.17 19.21
N GLY A 199 8.61 -19.94 20.46
CA GLY A 199 10.01 -20.04 20.90
C GLY A 199 10.85 -18.94 20.28
N GLN A 200 11.90 -19.30 19.54
CA GLN A 200 12.78 -18.36 18.82
C GLN A 200 12.45 -18.30 17.32
N HIS A 201 11.18 -18.51 16.98
CA HIS A 201 10.70 -18.52 15.61
C HIS A 201 9.41 -17.71 15.48
N LEU A 202 9.23 -17.04 14.35
CA LEU A 202 7.97 -16.39 13.98
C LEU A 202 7.14 -17.30 13.09
N VAL A 203 5.90 -17.54 13.48
CA VAL A 203 4.95 -18.42 12.79
C VAL A 203 3.81 -17.59 12.22
N GLY A 204 3.54 -17.77 10.92
CA GLY A 204 2.44 -17.12 10.23
C GLY A 204 1.07 -17.47 10.83
N GLN A 205 0.22 -16.47 10.98
CA GLN A 205 -1.14 -16.63 11.51
C GLN A 205 -2.16 -16.80 10.38
N ALA A 206 -3.31 -17.42 10.69
CA ALA A 206 -4.39 -17.66 9.72
C ALA A 206 -4.93 -16.37 9.07
N THR A 207 -4.87 -15.25 9.79
CA THR A 207 -5.25 -13.90 9.37
C THR A 207 -4.27 -13.26 8.39
N LYS A 208 -3.06 -13.82 8.20
CA LYS A 208 -1.97 -13.20 7.41
C LYS A 208 -2.40 -12.88 5.98
N ALA A 209 -2.97 -13.86 5.26
CA ALA A 209 -3.33 -13.68 3.85
C ALA A 209 -4.41 -12.60 3.66
N ALA A 210 -5.51 -12.67 4.43
CA ALA A 210 -6.60 -11.70 4.36
C ALA A 210 -6.14 -10.30 4.80
N GLY A 211 -5.32 -10.22 5.85
CA GLY A 211 -4.78 -8.95 6.35
C GLY A 211 -3.86 -8.28 5.32
N LEU A 212 -2.98 -9.03 4.67
CA LEU A 212 -2.09 -8.49 3.64
C LEU A 212 -2.86 -8.03 2.38
N ALA A 213 -3.91 -8.76 1.97
CA ALA A 213 -4.77 -8.33 0.87
C ALA A 213 -5.51 -7.02 1.19
N GLN A 214 -5.98 -6.87 2.44
CA GLN A 214 -6.58 -5.62 2.90
C GLN A 214 -5.56 -4.49 2.98
N LEU A 215 -4.34 -4.76 3.46
CA LEU A 215 -3.24 -3.80 3.47
C LEU A 215 -2.95 -3.26 2.06
N ASP A 216 -2.86 -4.15 1.07
CA ASP A 216 -2.65 -3.76 -0.32
C ASP A 216 -3.76 -2.85 -0.85
N THR A 217 -5.01 -3.13 -0.49
CA THR A 217 -6.15 -2.28 -0.84
C THR A 217 -6.03 -0.89 -0.23
N TYR A 218 -5.67 -0.79 1.05
CA TYR A 218 -5.49 0.50 1.73
C TYR A 218 -4.35 1.30 1.10
N LEU A 219 -3.20 0.68 0.86
CA LEU A 219 -2.04 1.36 0.30
C LEU A 219 -2.25 1.76 -1.17
N ALA A 220 -2.97 0.97 -1.95
CA ALA A 220 -3.38 1.32 -3.32
C ALA A 220 -4.33 2.54 -3.35
N GLN A 221 -5.09 2.77 -2.27
CA GLN A 221 -5.94 3.94 -2.07
C GLN A 221 -5.21 5.10 -1.38
N HIS A 222 -3.89 4.99 -1.19
CA HIS A 222 -3.07 5.99 -0.48
C HIS A 222 -3.50 6.24 0.96
N ILE A 223 -4.08 5.21 1.60
CA ILE A 223 -4.48 5.25 3.01
C ILE A 223 -3.34 4.67 3.85
N PRO A 224 -2.71 5.46 4.75
CA PRO A 224 -1.65 4.97 5.61
C PRO A 224 -2.20 3.98 6.64
N VAL A 225 -1.44 2.93 6.92
CA VAL A 225 -1.85 1.83 7.82
C VAL A 225 -0.90 1.75 9.00
N MET A 226 -1.46 1.73 10.21
CA MET A 226 -0.68 1.47 11.42
C MET A 226 -0.35 -0.02 11.48
N VAL A 227 0.93 -0.34 11.71
CA VAL A 227 1.38 -1.72 11.83
C VAL A 227 2.27 -1.92 13.05
N GLY A 228 2.15 -3.08 13.66
CA GLY A 228 3.08 -3.58 14.64
C GLY A 228 4.24 -4.30 13.97
N VAL A 229 5.44 -4.15 14.53
CA VAL A 229 6.64 -4.88 14.11
C VAL A 229 7.30 -5.56 15.30
N HIS A 230 7.83 -6.76 15.06
CA HIS A 230 8.66 -7.54 15.97
C HIS A 230 10.14 -7.26 15.67
N TYR A 231 10.98 -7.15 16.70
CA TYR A 231 12.44 -7.06 16.56
C TYR A 231 13.24 -7.80 17.65
N ILE A 232 12.57 -8.31 18.68
CA ILE A 232 13.18 -9.04 19.79
C ILE A 232 12.15 -10.04 20.34
N TYR A 233 12.62 -11.23 20.71
CA TYR A 233 11.79 -12.31 21.25
C TYR A 233 11.57 -12.20 22.76
N GLY A 234 10.51 -12.84 23.25
CA GLY A 234 10.28 -13.09 24.68
C GLY A 234 9.68 -11.91 25.43
N THR A 235 9.03 -11.02 24.72
CA THR A 235 8.47 -9.78 25.25
C THR A 235 6.97 -9.90 25.47
N THR A 236 6.47 -9.28 26.55
CA THR A 236 5.12 -9.55 27.06
C THR A 236 4.25 -8.30 27.17
N TYR A 237 4.73 -7.16 26.71
CA TYR A 237 4.08 -5.88 27.03
C TYR A 237 2.87 -5.57 26.12
N ASN A 238 2.85 -6.06 24.87
CA ASN A 238 1.67 -5.99 24.00
C ASN A 238 0.83 -7.25 24.13
N ALA A 239 -0.48 -7.11 23.96
CA ALA A 239 -1.45 -8.20 24.14
C ALA A 239 -1.28 -9.37 23.16
N ASP A 240 -0.52 -9.17 22.07
CA ASP A 240 -0.21 -10.23 21.10
C ASP A 240 1.10 -10.95 21.39
N HIS A 241 1.84 -10.53 22.43
CA HIS A 241 3.11 -11.11 22.87
C HIS A 241 4.13 -11.28 21.73
N THR A 242 4.12 -10.36 20.75
CA THR A 242 5.00 -10.43 19.57
C THR A 242 5.33 -9.05 19.03
N THR A 243 4.39 -8.10 19.08
CA THR A 243 4.65 -6.75 18.59
C THR A 243 5.51 -6.00 19.59
N GLU A 244 6.59 -5.39 19.12
CA GLU A 244 7.59 -4.68 19.92
C GLU A 244 7.73 -3.20 19.59
N HIS A 245 7.23 -2.79 18.43
CA HIS A 245 7.19 -1.40 18.04
C HIS A 245 6.03 -1.16 17.07
N PHE A 246 5.62 0.09 16.92
CA PHE A 246 4.61 0.47 15.92
C PHE A 246 5.19 1.47 14.94
N VAL A 247 4.90 1.25 13.67
CA VAL A 247 5.26 2.14 12.55
C VAL A 247 4.02 2.40 11.70
N VAL A 248 4.13 3.31 10.73
CA VAL A 248 3.05 3.57 9.77
C VAL A 248 3.52 3.20 8.38
N LEU A 249 2.83 2.27 7.71
CA LEU A 249 3.03 2.01 6.29
C LEU A 249 2.37 3.13 5.48
N VAL A 250 3.13 3.70 4.55
CA VAL A 250 2.71 4.88 3.77
C VAL A 250 2.69 4.63 2.27
N GLY A 251 3.23 3.48 1.83
CA GLY A 251 3.32 3.16 0.42
C GLY A 251 3.83 1.75 0.18
N THR A 252 3.83 1.37 -1.10
CA THR A 252 4.41 0.12 -1.58
C THR A 252 5.22 0.41 -2.84
N GLY A 253 6.14 -0.50 -3.15
CA GLY A 253 6.94 -0.43 -4.37
C GLY A 253 7.58 -1.77 -4.68
N VAL A 254 8.32 -1.80 -5.78
CA VAL A 254 9.11 -2.96 -6.21
C VAL A 254 10.53 -2.50 -6.47
N GLU A 255 11.49 -3.18 -5.86
CA GLU A 255 12.92 -2.96 -6.08
C GLU A 255 13.57 -4.30 -6.38
N GLN A 256 14.28 -4.39 -7.51
CA GLN A 256 14.95 -5.62 -7.96
C GLN A 256 14.01 -6.84 -7.98
N GLY A 257 12.75 -6.63 -8.38
CA GLY A 257 11.73 -7.69 -8.42
C GLY A 257 11.15 -8.09 -7.05
N LYS A 258 11.58 -7.45 -5.95
CA LYS A 258 11.04 -7.67 -4.60
C LYS A 258 10.05 -6.58 -4.24
N LYS A 259 8.83 -6.98 -3.91
CA LYS A 259 7.83 -6.08 -3.34
C LYS A 259 8.28 -5.61 -1.95
N TYR A 260 8.06 -4.33 -1.67
CA TYR A 260 8.24 -3.77 -0.32
C TYR A 260 7.08 -2.88 0.09
N TYR A 261 6.94 -2.69 1.40
CA TYR A 261 6.17 -1.61 1.99
C TYR A 261 7.11 -0.55 2.55
N ARG A 262 6.84 0.71 2.23
CA ARG A 262 7.56 1.83 2.82
C ARG A 262 6.90 2.22 4.13
N PHE A 263 7.70 2.51 5.15
CA PHE A 263 7.21 2.88 6.46
C PHE A 263 7.83 4.17 7.01
N PHE A 264 7.10 4.81 7.90
CA PHE A 264 7.61 5.85 8.77
C PHE A 264 7.81 5.32 10.18
N ASP A 265 9.00 5.56 10.71
CA ASP A 265 9.38 5.15 12.05
C ASP A 265 9.16 6.28 13.06
N VAL A 266 8.15 6.12 13.90
CA VAL A 266 7.78 7.07 14.96
C VAL A 266 8.62 6.92 16.23
N GLY A 267 9.54 5.94 16.28
CA GLY A 267 10.47 5.70 17.39
C GLY A 267 11.65 6.67 17.44
N THR A 268 11.72 7.65 16.54
CA THR A 268 12.76 8.68 16.52
C THR A 268 12.19 10.09 16.49
N LEU A 269 12.92 11.02 17.11
CA LEU A 269 12.67 12.46 16.97
C LEU A 269 13.33 13.07 15.73
N VAL A 270 14.21 12.34 15.04
CA VAL A 270 14.94 12.86 13.87
C VAL A 270 14.10 12.62 12.62
N PRO A 271 13.44 13.66 12.05
CA PRO A 271 12.47 13.46 10.96
C PRO A 271 13.10 12.80 9.75
N ALA A 272 14.30 13.24 9.36
CA ALA A 272 15.03 12.70 8.23
C ALA A 272 15.28 11.19 8.33
N LYS A 273 15.43 10.65 9.55
CA LYS A 273 15.58 9.21 9.77
C LYS A 273 14.24 8.48 9.83
N GLY A 274 13.24 9.06 10.49
CA GLY A 274 11.91 8.48 10.63
C GLY A 274 11.18 8.35 9.30
N THR A 275 11.36 9.31 8.39
CA THR A 275 10.72 9.32 7.05
C THR A 275 11.65 8.88 5.92
N ASP A 276 12.85 8.38 6.24
CA ASP A 276 13.86 8.04 5.25
C ASP A 276 13.28 7.03 4.23
N PRO A 277 13.49 7.24 2.92
CA PRO A 277 12.98 6.32 1.90
C PRO A 277 13.54 4.90 2.00
N ARG A 278 14.63 4.68 2.74
CA ARG A 278 15.19 3.34 3.01
C ARG A 278 14.42 2.55 4.07
N ASN A 279 13.51 3.19 4.81
CA ASN A 279 12.62 2.48 5.73
C ASN A 279 11.62 1.64 4.94
N ARG A 280 12.00 0.39 4.65
CA ARG A 280 11.26 -0.54 3.80
C ARG A 280 11.19 -1.92 4.44
N LEU A 281 10.02 -2.55 4.36
CA LEU A 281 9.82 -3.96 4.70
C LEU A 281 9.65 -4.74 3.39
N TYR A 282 10.62 -5.59 3.06
CA TYR A 282 10.64 -6.41 1.86
C TYR A 282 9.94 -7.75 2.09
N GLN A 283 9.25 -8.23 1.08
CA GLN A 283 8.64 -9.55 1.10
C GLN A 283 9.72 -10.65 0.99
N ASP A 284 9.71 -11.57 1.94
CA ASP A 284 10.44 -12.83 1.84
C ASP A 284 9.63 -13.81 0.96
N ALA A 285 10.22 -14.26 -0.15
CA ALA A 285 9.52 -15.09 -1.13
C ALA A 285 9.17 -16.50 -0.61
N ARG A 286 9.87 -16.98 0.42
CA ARG A 286 9.68 -18.35 0.97
C ARG A 286 8.58 -18.39 2.01
N THR A 287 8.49 -17.36 2.85
CA THR A 287 7.61 -17.30 4.01
C THR A 287 6.42 -16.36 3.78
N GLY A 288 6.51 -15.46 2.80
CA GLY A 288 5.57 -14.37 2.58
C GLY A 288 5.54 -13.34 3.71
N SER A 289 6.50 -13.39 4.64
CA SER A 289 6.66 -12.39 5.71
C SER A 289 7.32 -11.13 5.16
N TYR A 290 7.14 -10.01 5.85
CA TYR A 290 7.72 -8.73 5.45
C TYR A 290 8.71 -8.28 6.52
N SER A 291 9.96 -8.07 6.14
CA SER A 291 11.00 -7.61 7.06
C SER A 291 11.96 -6.60 6.44
N GLY A 292 12.64 -5.83 7.28
CA GLY A 292 13.67 -4.89 6.84
C GLY A 292 14.19 -4.01 7.96
N HIS A 293 15.24 -3.25 7.67
CA HIS A 293 15.89 -2.40 8.68
C HIS A 293 15.23 -1.03 8.80
N SER A 294 15.05 -0.58 10.04
CA SER A 294 14.77 0.82 10.31
C SER A 294 16.05 1.64 10.24
N TYR A 295 16.05 2.66 9.39
CA TYR A 295 17.12 3.66 9.33
C TYR A 295 17.13 4.56 10.58
N ALA A 296 16.01 4.64 11.29
CA ALA A 296 15.89 5.40 12.53
C ALA A 296 16.57 4.70 13.72
N THR A 297 16.39 3.39 13.84
CA THR A 297 16.80 2.63 15.03
C THR A 297 17.90 1.62 14.76
N GLY A 298 18.11 1.21 13.51
CA GLY A 298 19.03 0.16 13.11
C GLY A 298 18.48 -1.27 13.31
N HIS A 299 17.32 -1.43 13.96
CA HIS A 299 16.75 -2.75 14.19
C HIS A 299 16.17 -3.36 12.90
N GLU A 300 16.23 -4.69 12.83
CA GLU A 300 15.50 -5.47 11.85
C GLU A 300 14.07 -5.68 12.33
N TYR A 301 13.11 -5.18 11.58
CA TYR A 301 11.69 -5.26 11.85
C TYR A 301 11.07 -6.36 11.02
N THR A 302 10.22 -7.17 11.63
CA THR A 302 9.32 -8.09 10.94
C THR A 302 7.88 -7.68 11.22
N LEU A 303 7.07 -7.51 10.18
CA LEU A 303 5.66 -7.16 10.30
C LEU A 303 4.91 -8.21 11.15
N SER A 304 4.38 -7.80 12.30
CA SER A 304 3.71 -8.67 13.28
C SER A 304 2.21 -8.43 13.40
N GLN A 305 1.76 -7.20 13.17
CA GLN A 305 0.35 -6.84 13.35
C GLN A 305 -0.10 -5.77 12.36
N LEU A 306 -1.34 -5.87 11.90
CA LEU A 306 -2.02 -4.87 11.07
C LEU A 306 -3.15 -4.21 11.85
N ARG A 307 -3.28 -2.90 11.72
CA ARG A 307 -4.36 -2.11 12.32
C ARG A 307 -4.98 -1.13 11.33
N PHE A 308 -6.25 -1.37 11.05
CA PHE A 308 -7.10 -0.59 10.17
C PHE A 308 -8.16 0.18 10.98
N LYS A 309 -9.09 0.85 10.30
CA LYS A 309 -10.27 1.46 10.92
C LYS A 309 -11.03 0.46 11.80
#